data_AF-A0A2I3TE78-F1
#
_entry.id   AF-A0A2I3TE78-F1
#
_cell.length_a   1.000
_cell.length_b   1.000
_cell.length_c   1.000
_cell.angle_alpha   90.00
_cell.angle_beta   90.00
_cell.angle_gamma   90.00
#
_symmetry.space_group_name_H-M   'P 1'
#
loop_
_entity.id
_entity.type
_entity.pdbx_description
1 polymer ?
#
loop_
_entity_poly.entity_id
_entity_poly.type
_entity_poly.pdbx_seq_one_letter_code
_entity_poly.pdbx_strand_id
1 'polypeptide(L)'
;MATKRLARQLGLIRRKSIAPANGNLGRSKSKQLFDYLIVIDFESTCWNDGKHHHSQEIIEFPAVLLNTSTGQIDSEFQAYVQPQEHPILSEFCMELTGIKQAQVDEGVPLKICLSQFCKWIHKIQQQKNIIFATGVSEPSASEVKLCAFVTWSDWDLGVCLEYECKRKQLLKPVFLNSWIDLRATYKLFYRRKPKGLSGALQEVGIEFSGREHSGLDDSRNTALLAWKMIRDGCVMKITRSLNKGPFLLPSWTWNSDLASGDQHAFLQQEFGCGTYRTLLQKPNMSKQEKGNILWLTMVWLSLACLQRKNYNDCMLNTASQTVTTEKF
;
A
#
# COMPACT_ATOMS: atom_id res chain seq x y z
N MET A 1 17.76 -36.69 7.28
CA MET A 1 19.01 -35.86 7.30
C MET A 1 20.28 -36.68 7.03
N ALA A 2 20.41 -37.95 7.45
CA ALA A 2 21.64 -38.75 7.30
C ALA A 2 21.99 -39.20 5.87
N THR A 3 20.99 -39.51 5.03
CA THR A 3 21.18 -40.17 3.73
C THR A 3 21.84 -39.29 2.67
N LYS A 4 21.56 -37.97 2.67
CA LYS A 4 22.20 -37.01 1.75
C LYS A 4 23.67 -36.76 2.06
N ARG A 5 24.06 -36.85 3.33
CA ARG A 5 25.46 -36.66 3.77
C ARG A 5 26.31 -37.87 3.40
N LEU A 6 25.77 -39.07 3.60
CA LEU A 6 26.41 -40.32 3.19
C LEU A 6 26.58 -40.40 1.66
N ALA A 7 25.56 -40.00 0.89
CA ALA A 7 25.63 -39.98 -0.58
C ALA A 7 26.67 -38.97 -1.13
N ARG A 8 27.02 -37.91 -0.37
CA ARG A 8 28.11 -36.98 -0.71
C ARG A 8 29.48 -37.56 -0.41
N GLN A 9 29.65 -38.28 0.71
CA GLN A 9 30.91 -38.94 1.06
C GLN A 9 31.24 -40.10 0.12
N LEU A 10 30.23 -40.82 -0.36
CA LEU A 10 30.40 -41.97 -1.26
C LEU A 10 30.54 -41.57 -2.75
N GLY A 11 30.59 -40.28 -3.09
CA GLY A 11 30.79 -39.82 -4.47
C GLY A 11 29.63 -40.12 -5.44
N LEU A 12 28.49 -40.63 -4.95
CA LEU A 12 27.33 -41.01 -5.75
C LEU A 12 26.55 -39.79 -6.28
N ILE A 13 26.80 -38.60 -5.74
CA ILE A 13 26.26 -37.34 -6.23
C ILE A 13 27.38 -36.58 -6.95
N ARG A 14 27.43 -36.66 -8.28
CA ARG A 14 28.28 -35.80 -9.11
C ARG A 14 27.81 -34.35 -8.97
N ARG A 15 28.70 -33.51 -8.42
CA ARG A 15 28.57 -32.05 -8.46
C ARG A 15 28.52 -31.66 -9.94
N LYS A 16 27.40 -31.13 -10.42
CA LYS A 16 27.39 -30.46 -11.73
C LYS A 16 28.28 -29.23 -11.56
N SER A 17 29.52 -29.31 -12.05
CA SER A 17 30.44 -28.20 -12.09
C SER A 17 29.83 -27.13 -12.99
N ILE A 18 29.18 -26.14 -12.38
CA ILE A 18 29.01 -24.85 -13.03
C ILE A 18 30.44 -24.29 -13.06
N ALA A 19 31.08 -24.35 -14.23
CA ALA A 19 32.33 -23.66 -14.46
C ALA A 19 32.15 -22.19 -14.03
N PRO A 20 33.14 -21.57 -13.36
CA PRO A 20 33.07 -20.14 -13.12
C PRO A 20 32.98 -19.49 -14.50
N ALA A 21 31.93 -18.70 -14.72
CA ALA A 21 31.81 -17.89 -15.92
C ALA A 21 32.93 -16.85 -15.87
N ASN A 22 34.11 -17.22 -16.39
CA ASN A 22 35.14 -16.28 -16.77
C ASN A 22 34.60 -15.59 -18.02
N GLY A 23 33.91 -14.49 -17.78
CA GLY A 23 33.31 -13.65 -18.79
C GLY A 23 33.05 -12.30 -18.16
N ASN A 24 34.03 -11.41 -18.27
CA ASN A 24 33.79 -9.97 -18.32
C ASN A 24 32.84 -9.70 -19.50
N LEU A 25 31.55 -9.97 -19.32
CA LEU A 25 30.51 -9.30 -20.08
C LEU A 25 30.09 -8.14 -19.20
N GLY A 26 30.46 -6.94 -19.62
CA GLY A 26 29.83 -5.70 -19.21
C GLY A 26 28.35 -5.78 -19.52
N ARG A 27 27.59 -6.47 -18.68
CA ARG A 27 26.14 -6.46 -18.69
C ARG A 27 25.79 -5.05 -18.24
N SER A 28 25.45 -4.19 -19.20
CA SER A 28 24.94 -2.84 -18.92
C SER A 28 23.95 -2.96 -17.77
N LYS A 29 24.30 -2.42 -16.60
CA LYS A 29 23.42 -2.49 -15.43
C LYS A 29 22.12 -1.85 -15.87
N SER A 30 21.05 -2.64 -15.95
CA SER A 30 19.73 -2.09 -16.20
C SER A 30 19.45 -1.09 -15.09
N LYS A 31 19.39 0.20 -15.44
CA LYS A 31 19.16 1.28 -14.49
C LYS A 31 17.81 1.02 -13.84
N GLN A 32 17.79 0.90 -12.50
CA GLN A 32 16.54 0.74 -11.77
C GLN A 32 15.70 2.01 -11.92
N LEU A 33 14.38 1.84 -11.99
CA LEU A 33 13.44 2.96 -11.98
C LEU A 33 13.42 3.66 -10.62
N PHE A 34 13.48 2.87 -9.55
CA PHE A 34 13.48 3.36 -8.17
C PHE A 34 14.91 3.48 -7.66
N ASP A 35 15.28 4.67 -7.19
CA ASP A 35 16.55 4.93 -6.49
C ASP A 35 16.53 4.37 -5.07
N TYR A 36 15.33 4.29 -4.47
CA TYR A 36 15.12 3.78 -3.14
C TYR A 36 13.95 2.79 -3.06
N LEU A 37 14.07 1.82 -2.16
CA LEU A 37 13.00 0.91 -1.79
C LEU A 37 12.77 0.99 -0.28
N ILE A 38 11.53 1.07 0.16
CA ILE A 38 11.17 0.95 1.58
C ILE A 38 10.55 -0.42 1.78
N VAL A 39 11.27 -1.29 2.48
CA VAL A 39 10.84 -2.67 2.75
C VAL A 39 10.13 -2.73 4.09
N ILE A 40 8.96 -3.34 4.13
CA ILE A 40 8.09 -3.50 5.31
C ILE A 40 7.74 -4.97 5.48
N ASP A 41 7.78 -5.46 6.72
CA ASP A 41 7.33 -6.80 7.11
C ASP A 41 6.67 -6.72 8.49
N PHE A 42 5.35 -6.84 8.58
CA PHE A 42 4.64 -6.71 9.84
C PHE A 42 4.64 -8.01 10.62
N GLU A 43 4.78 -7.90 11.93
CA GLU A 43 4.33 -8.98 12.81
C GLU A 43 2.92 -8.68 13.31
N SER A 44 2.11 -9.73 13.48
CA SER A 44 0.72 -9.61 13.95
C SER A 44 0.38 -10.65 15.01
N THR A 45 -0.68 -10.36 15.77
CA THR A 45 -1.29 -11.36 16.65
C THR A 45 -1.66 -12.64 15.87
N CYS A 46 -1.31 -13.79 16.44
CA CYS A 46 -1.59 -15.09 15.83
C CYS A 46 -1.85 -16.18 16.88
N TRP A 47 -2.48 -17.28 16.45
CA TRP A 47 -2.92 -18.38 17.32
C TRP A 47 -2.72 -19.72 16.61
N ASN A 48 -2.50 -20.79 17.38
CA ASN A 48 -2.36 -22.17 16.90
C ASN A 48 -3.45 -23.07 17.50
N ASP A 49 -4.69 -22.60 17.49
CA ASP A 49 -5.84 -23.30 18.09
C ASP A 49 -6.82 -23.87 17.05
N GLY A 50 -6.51 -23.70 15.75
CA GLY A 50 -7.34 -24.17 14.64
C GLY A 50 -8.70 -23.45 14.53
N LYS A 51 -8.95 -22.37 15.29
CA LYS A 51 -10.19 -21.60 15.24
C LYS A 51 -10.04 -20.45 14.24
N HIS A 52 -11.00 -20.34 13.32
CA HIS A 52 -10.77 -19.67 12.05
C HIS A 52 -11.05 -18.15 11.97
N HIS A 53 -11.32 -17.44 13.08
CA HIS A 53 -11.84 -16.06 12.96
C HIS A 53 -11.31 -15.05 13.96
N HIS A 54 -10.04 -15.14 14.39
CA HIS A 54 -9.43 -14.03 15.11
C HIS A 54 -9.00 -12.93 14.14
N SER A 55 -9.36 -11.69 14.44
CA SER A 55 -8.90 -10.54 13.66
C SER A 55 -7.46 -10.24 14.06
N GLN A 56 -6.53 -10.41 13.13
CA GLN A 56 -5.12 -10.08 13.36
C GLN A 56 -4.95 -8.58 13.55
N GLU A 57 -4.08 -8.20 14.47
CA GLU A 57 -3.65 -6.83 14.74
C GLU A 57 -2.13 -6.75 14.61
N ILE A 58 -1.62 -5.70 13.98
CA ILE A 58 -0.18 -5.42 13.89
C ILE A 58 0.36 -5.22 15.30
N ILE A 59 1.47 -5.90 15.62
CA ILE A 59 2.19 -5.81 16.89
C ILE A 59 3.65 -5.35 16.72
N GLU A 60 4.18 -5.41 15.50
CA GLU A 60 5.44 -4.77 15.11
C GLU A 60 5.28 -4.09 13.76
N PHE A 61 5.71 -2.83 13.65
CA PHE A 61 5.71 -2.06 12.42
C PHE A 61 7.15 -1.62 12.08
N PRO A 62 7.91 -2.43 11.34
CA PRO A 62 9.25 -2.09 10.90
C PRO A 62 9.25 -1.58 9.46
N ALA A 63 10.28 -0.81 9.11
CA ALA A 63 10.61 -0.48 7.75
C ALA A 63 12.11 -0.20 7.57
N VAL A 64 12.68 -0.58 6.43
CA VAL A 64 14.07 -0.26 6.08
C VAL A 64 14.16 0.42 4.70
N LEU A 65 14.97 1.47 4.61
CA LEU A 65 15.20 2.24 3.38
C LEU A 65 16.46 1.71 2.67
N LEU A 66 16.28 0.94 1.61
CA LEU A 66 17.35 0.41 0.76
C LEU A 66 17.69 1.39 -0.37
N ASN A 67 18.97 1.72 -0.52
CA ASN A 67 19.50 2.43 -1.67
C ASN A 67 19.81 1.45 -2.82
N THR A 68 19.14 1.59 -3.96
CA THR A 68 19.25 0.62 -5.07
C THR A 68 20.53 0.76 -5.90
N SER A 69 21.33 1.82 -5.67
CA SER A 69 22.62 1.99 -6.33
C SER A 69 23.77 1.34 -5.56
N THR A 70 23.70 1.36 -4.23
CA THR A 70 24.76 0.86 -3.33
C THR A 70 24.42 -0.48 -2.68
N GLY A 71 23.13 -0.78 -2.51
CA GLY A 71 22.65 -1.92 -1.75
C GLY A 71 22.70 -1.72 -0.23
N GLN A 72 22.95 -0.49 0.24
CA GLN A 72 23.01 -0.16 1.67
C GLN A 72 21.63 0.20 2.21
N ILE A 73 21.40 -0.11 3.50
CA ILE A 73 20.25 0.38 4.25
C ILE A 73 20.63 1.76 4.82
N ASP A 74 19.95 2.80 4.34
CA ASP A 74 20.24 4.19 4.65
C ASP A 74 19.48 4.69 5.90
N SER A 75 18.39 4.01 6.28
CA SER A 75 17.53 4.38 7.41
C SER A 75 16.63 3.21 7.81
N GLU A 76 16.24 3.17 9.07
CA GLU A 76 15.31 2.17 9.62
C GLU A 76 14.24 2.86 10.47
N PHE A 77 13.09 2.22 10.57
CA PHE A 77 12.01 2.54 11.47
C PHE A 77 11.57 1.24 12.13
N GLN A 78 11.29 1.28 13.43
CA GLN A 78 10.71 0.16 14.16
C GLN A 78 9.84 0.71 15.28
N ALA A 79 8.64 0.17 15.41
CA ALA A 79 7.75 0.45 16.52
C ALA A 79 7.00 -0.82 16.90
N TYR A 80 6.89 -1.08 18.21
CA TYR A 80 5.92 -2.05 18.71
C TYR A 80 4.55 -1.39 18.83
N VAL A 81 3.53 -2.15 18.44
CA VAL A 81 2.15 -1.67 18.38
C VAL A 81 1.35 -2.40 19.43
N GLN A 82 0.58 -1.65 20.22
CA GLN A 82 -0.32 -2.21 21.22
C GLN A 82 -1.62 -2.69 20.55
N PRO A 83 -1.91 -4.01 20.55
CA PRO A 83 -3.17 -4.53 20.08
C PRO A 83 -4.30 -4.11 21.03
N GLN A 84 -5.46 -3.75 20.49
CA GLN A 84 -6.58 -3.20 21.25
C GLN A 84 -7.77 -4.16 21.31
N GLU A 85 -7.90 -5.07 20.35
CA GLU A 85 -8.98 -6.06 20.29
C GLU A 85 -8.57 -7.36 20.99
N HIS A 86 -7.30 -7.74 20.84
CA HIS A 86 -6.68 -8.90 21.46
C HIS A 86 -5.37 -8.50 22.17
N PRO A 87 -5.45 -7.77 23.30
CA PRO A 87 -4.29 -7.18 23.96
C PRO A 87 -3.29 -8.20 24.53
N ILE A 88 -3.76 -9.42 24.85
CA ILE A 88 -2.92 -10.50 25.38
C ILE A 88 -2.46 -11.40 24.24
N LEU A 89 -1.15 -11.45 24.02
CA LEU A 89 -0.53 -12.31 23.01
C LEU A 89 -0.68 -13.77 23.41
N SER A 90 -0.93 -14.63 22.42
CA SER A 90 -0.87 -16.07 22.65
C SER A 90 0.59 -16.51 22.87
N GLU A 91 0.78 -17.62 23.59
CA GLU A 91 2.10 -18.23 23.74
C GLU A 91 2.74 -18.55 22.38
N PHE A 92 1.96 -19.11 21.46
CA PHE A 92 2.39 -19.36 20.09
C PHE A 92 2.88 -18.09 19.37
N CYS A 93 2.19 -16.96 19.53
CA CYS A 93 2.60 -15.70 18.92
C CYS A 93 3.92 -15.19 19.48
N MET A 94 4.10 -15.26 20.80
CA MET A 94 5.35 -14.86 21.46
C MET A 94 6.51 -15.79 21.07
N GLU A 95 6.27 -17.10 20.98
CA GLU A 95 7.27 -18.07 20.53
C GLU A 95 7.65 -17.87 19.07
N LEU A 96 6.66 -17.66 18.20
CA LEU A 96 6.86 -17.46 16.77
C LEU A 96 7.63 -16.17 16.52
N THR A 97 7.14 -15.04 17.02
CA THR A 97 7.67 -13.70 16.71
C THR A 97 8.81 -13.25 17.62
N GLY A 98 8.93 -13.84 18.81
CA GLY A 98 9.89 -13.41 19.83
C GLY A 98 9.49 -12.13 20.56
N ILE A 99 8.36 -11.51 20.19
CA ILE A 99 7.82 -10.31 20.82
C ILE A 99 7.20 -10.72 22.15
N LYS A 100 7.64 -10.08 23.24
CA LYS A 100 7.11 -10.32 24.58
C LYS A 100 5.89 -9.44 24.86
N GLN A 101 5.01 -9.90 25.74
CA GLN A 101 3.84 -9.13 26.19
C GLN A 101 4.20 -7.70 26.64
N ALA A 102 5.26 -7.54 27.44
CA ALA A 102 5.70 -6.21 27.90
C ALA A 102 6.03 -5.25 26.74
N GLN A 103 6.53 -5.74 25.60
CA GLN A 103 6.86 -4.90 24.45
C GLN A 103 5.62 -4.34 23.76
N VAL A 104 4.53 -5.12 23.69
CA VAL A 104 3.26 -4.62 23.15
C VAL A 104 2.47 -3.80 24.16
N ASP A 105 2.63 -4.08 25.46
CA ASP A 105 2.03 -3.28 26.54
C ASP A 105 2.62 -1.86 26.57
N GLU A 106 3.94 -1.74 26.35
CA GLU A 106 4.66 -0.46 26.20
C GLU A 106 4.57 0.13 24.78
N GLY A 107 4.01 -0.63 23.84
CA GLY A 107 3.81 -0.23 22.46
C GLY A 107 2.80 0.90 22.33
N VAL A 108 2.77 1.54 21.16
CA VAL A 108 1.80 2.61 20.87
C VAL A 108 0.59 2.07 20.10
N PRO A 109 -0.61 2.64 20.25
CA PRO A 109 -1.74 2.27 19.39
C PRO A 109 -1.42 2.49 17.90
N LEU A 110 -1.98 1.66 17.01
CA LEU A 110 -1.69 1.71 15.57
C LEU A 110 -1.81 3.11 14.96
N LYS A 111 -2.82 3.90 15.37
CA LYS A 111 -3.00 5.29 14.91
C LYS A 111 -1.76 6.17 15.17
N ILE A 112 -1.15 6.01 16.34
CA ILE A 112 0.05 6.76 16.73
C ILE A 112 1.27 6.21 15.98
N CYS A 113 1.38 4.88 15.85
CA CYS A 113 2.42 4.25 15.03
C CYS A 113 2.40 4.78 13.58
N LEU A 114 1.23 4.85 12.95
CA LEU A 114 1.08 5.43 11.60
C LEU A 114 1.49 6.91 11.54
N SER A 115 1.20 7.69 12.59
CA SER A 115 1.67 9.08 12.66
C SER A 115 3.19 9.19 12.77
N GLN A 116 3.82 8.34 13.59
CA GLN A 116 5.27 8.25 13.72
C GLN A 116 5.92 7.81 12.40
N PHE A 117 5.34 6.80 11.74
CA PHE A 117 5.79 6.33 10.44
C PHE A 117 5.69 7.45 9.38
N CYS A 118 4.58 8.17 9.32
CA CYS A 118 4.43 9.34 8.45
C CYS A 118 5.53 10.37 8.73
N LYS A 119 5.86 10.69 9.99
CA LYS A 119 6.96 11.63 10.31
C LYS A 119 8.31 11.12 9.80
N TRP A 120 8.59 9.82 9.96
CA TRP A 120 9.79 9.20 9.42
C TRP A 120 9.84 9.30 7.89
N ILE A 121 8.71 9.05 7.20
CA ILE A 121 8.58 9.24 5.75
C ILE A 121 8.88 10.68 5.32
N HIS A 122 8.30 11.69 5.98
CA HIS A 122 8.57 13.09 5.63
C HIS A 122 10.05 13.45 5.80
N LYS A 123 10.71 12.94 6.87
CA LYS A 123 12.14 13.15 7.10
C LYS A 123 12.98 12.57 5.96
N ILE A 124 12.73 11.33 5.54
CA ILE A 124 13.48 10.72 4.44
C ILE A 124 13.20 11.43 3.10
N GLN A 125 11.98 11.93 2.87
CA GLN A 125 11.64 12.71 1.68
C GLN A 125 12.45 13.98 1.56
N GLN A 126 12.60 14.72 2.66
CA GLN A 126 13.41 15.93 2.69
C GLN A 126 14.91 15.62 2.54
N GLN A 127 15.41 14.60 3.23
CA GLN A 127 16.84 14.27 3.24
C GLN A 127 17.36 13.65 1.94
N LYS A 128 16.51 12.88 1.25
CA LYS A 128 16.90 12.09 0.08
C LYS A 128 16.26 12.59 -1.22
N ASN A 129 15.42 13.62 -1.16
CA ASN A 129 14.66 14.17 -2.29
C ASN A 129 13.84 13.11 -3.05
N ILE A 130 13.07 12.29 -2.30
CA ILE A 130 12.31 11.17 -2.88
C ILE A 130 10.82 11.49 -3.07
N ILE A 131 10.25 10.98 -4.15
CA ILE A 131 8.80 10.95 -4.40
C ILE A 131 8.34 9.50 -4.53
N PHE A 132 7.17 9.19 -3.95
CA PHE A 132 6.53 7.90 -4.12
C PHE A 132 5.80 7.83 -5.46
N ALA A 133 5.97 6.71 -6.16
CA ALA A 133 5.30 6.48 -7.44
C ALA A 133 3.80 6.17 -7.25
N THR A 134 3.01 7.14 -6.78
CA THR A 134 1.55 7.08 -6.79
C THR A 134 1.03 7.71 -8.08
N GLY A 135 1.05 6.96 -9.17
CA GLY A 135 0.27 7.27 -10.39
C GLY A 135 0.59 8.59 -11.11
N VAL A 136 1.80 9.15 -10.94
CA VAL A 136 2.18 10.41 -11.61
C VAL A 136 2.87 10.10 -12.95
N SER A 137 2.35 10.71 -14.01
CA SER A 137 2.96 10.84 -15.35
C SER A 137 4.28 11.62 -15.27
N GLU A 138 5.22 11.30 -16.16
CA GLU A 138 6.65 11.68 -16.13
C GLU A 138 7.06 12.95 -15.37
N PRO A 139 8.11 12.90 -14.53
CA PRO A 139 8.66 14.07 -13.87
C PRO A 139 9.21 15.09 -14.88
N SER A 140 8.76 16.35 -14.78
CA SER A 140 9.40 17.46 -15.47
C SER A 140 10.73 17.83 -14.79
N ALA A 141 11.84 17.55 -15.49
CA ALA A 141 13.13 18.25 -15.46
C ALA A 141 13.80 18.58 -14.09
N SER A 142 13.46 17.91 -12.99
CA SER A 142 14.22 17.96 -11.73
C SER A 142 14.72 16.57 -11.35
N GLU A 143 15.91 16.51 -10.74
CA GLU A 143 16.64 15.31 -10.28
C GLU A 143 15.95 14.65 -9.07
N VAL A 144 14.65 14.39 -9.19
CA VAL A 144 13.82 13.76 -8.16
C VAL A 144 14.06 12.26 -8.19
N LYS A 145 14.31 11.69 -7.01
CA LYS A 145 14.54 10.25 -6.85
C LYS A 145 13.23 9.52 -6.63
N LEU A 146 13.03 8.40 -7.31
CA LEU A 146 11.81 7.62 -7.15
C LEU A 146 11.97 6.59 -6.03
N CYS A 147 10.91 6.44 -5.23
CA CYS A 147 10.84 5.44 -4.16
C CYS A 147 9.59 4.57 -4.29
N ALA A 148 9.72 3.29 -3.97
CA ALA A 148 8.61 2.35 -3.89
C ALA A 148 8.62 1.57 -2.58
N PHE A 149 7.43 1.19 -2.12
CA PHE A 149 7.30 0.24 -1.01
C PHE A 149 7.45 -1.19 -1.52
N VAL A 150 8.00 -2.06 -0.67
CA VAL A 150 8.23 -3.47 -0.94
C VAL A 150 7.77 -4.27 0.28
N THR A 151 7.10 -5.39 0.03
CA THR A 151 6.76 -6.37 1.07
C THR A 151 7.15 -7.75 0.55
N TRP A 152 7.29 -8.72 1.45
CA TRP A 152 7.50 -10.10 1.00
C TRP A 152 6.27 -10.63 0.25
N SER A 153 5.06 -10.25 0.65
CA SER A 153 3.81 -10.64 -0.03
C SER A 153 2.71 -9.59 0.09
N ASP A 154 1.54 -9.85 -0.51
CA ASP A 154 0.37 -8.97 -0.38
C ASP A 154 -0.21 -8.87 1.03
N TRP A 155 0.20 -9.74 1.95
CA TRP A 155 -0.42 -9.85 3.26
C TRP A 155 -0.25 -8.57 4.09
N ASP A 156 0.93 -7.94 4.12
CA ASP A 156 1.20 -6.78 4.98
C ASP A 156 0.30 -5.57 4.66
N LEU A 157 0.44 -5.02 3.45
CA LEU A 157 -0.24 -3.79 3.05
C LEU A 157 -1.63 -4.03 2.45
N GLY A 158 -1.85 -5.18 1.82
CA GLY A 158 -3.09 -5.51 1.13
C GLY A 158 -4.12 -6.23 2.01
N VAL A 159 -3.69 -6.87 3.10
CA VAL A 159 -4.56 -7.64 4.01
C VAL A 159 -4.49 -7.05 5.41
N CYS A 160 -3.37 -7.22 6.13
CA CYS A 160 -3.22 -6.91 7.54
C CYS A 160 -3.54 -5.43 7.83
N LEU A 161 -2.75 -4.50 7.30
CA LEU A 161 -2.93 -3.07 7.54
C LEU A 161 -4.27 -2.56 6.98
N GLU A 162 -4.69 -3.05 5.80
CA GLU A 162 -5.92 -2.61 5.14
C GLU A 162 -7.16 -2.97 5.97
N TYR A 163 -7.26 -4.22 6.42
CA TYR A 163 -8.40 -4.68 7.20
C TYR A 163 -8.38 -4.12 8.62
N GLU A 164 -7.21 -4.02 9.27
CA GLU A 164 -7.13 -3.42 10.59
C GLU A 164 -7.51 -1.94 10.56
N CYS A 165 -7.03 -1.16 9.58
CA CYS A 165 -7.45 0.23 9.43
C CYS A 165 -8.97 0.36 9.23
N LYS A 166 -9.57 -0.50 8.39
CA LYS A 166 -11.03 -0.47 8.17
C LYS A 166 -11.82 -0.76 9.43
N ARG A 167 -11.47 -1.81 10.17
CA ARG A 167 -12.15 -2.20 11.40
C ARG A 167 -12.03 -1.13 12.48
N LYS A 168 -10.84 -0.54 12.63
CA LYS A 168 -10.54 0.52 13.61
C LYS A 168 -10.92 1.93 13.14
N GLN A 169 -11.55 2.07 11.97
CA GLN A 169 -11.93 3.35 11.36
C GLN A 169 -10.75 4.33 11.23
N LEU A 170 -9.56 3.81 10.92
CA LEU A 170 -8.35 4.57 10.69
C LEU A 170 -8.17 4.86 9.20
N LEU A 171 -7.64 6.04 8.90
CA LEU A 171 -7.22 6.38 7.54
C LEU A 171 -5.85 5.78 7.27
N LYS A 172 -5.81 4.80 6.36
CA LYS A 172 -4.55 4.26 5.84
C LYS A 172 -3.83 5.33 5.00
N PRO A 173 -2.53 5.60 5.24
CA PRO A 173 -1.77 6.53 4.42
C PRO A 173 -1.76 6.13 2.95
N VAL A 174 -2.14 7.05 2.05
CA VAL A 174 -2.36 6.77 0.61
C VAL A 174 -1.09 6.26 -0.08
N PHE A 175 0.09 6.69 0.35
CA PHE A 175 1.36 6.22 -0.22
C PHE A 175 1.62 4.72 0.03
N LEU A 176 0.92 4.08 0.98
CA LEU A 176 0.96 2.64 1.24
C LEU A 176 -0.02 1.83 0.37
N ASN A 177 -0.69 2.47 -0.60
CA ASN A 177 -1.61 1.80 -1.50
C ASN A 177 -0.96 1.24 -2.77
N SER A 178 0.36 1.37 -2.93
CA SER A 178 1.08 0.80 -4.07
C SER A 178 2.43 0.26 -3.62
N TRP A 179 2.71 -1.01 -3.96
CA TRP A 179 3.93 -1.68 -3.52
C TRP A 179 4.36 -2.77 -4.50
N ILE A 180 5.56 -3.28 -4.26
CA ILE A 180 6.19 -4.40 -4.93
C ILE A 180 6.04 -5.63 -4.04
N ASP A 181 5.32 -6.63 -4.50
CA ASP A 181 5.32 -7.99 -3.95
C ASP A 181 6.62 -8.66 -4.41
N LEU A 182 7.59 -8.75 -3.49
CA LEU A 182 8.91 -9.28 -3.82
C LEU A 182 8.86 -10.77 -4.12
N ARG A 183 7.98 -11.54 -3.46
CA ARG A 183 7.83 -12.98 -3.74
C ARG A 183 7.25 -13.23 -5.13
N ALA A 184 6.29 -12.43 -5.59
CA ALA A 184 5.77 -12.50 -6.96
C ALA A 184 6.86 -12.14 -7.98
N THR A 185 7.62 -11.08 -7.70
CA THR A 185 8.75 -10.64 -8.52
C THR A 185 9.84 -11.72 -8.58
N TYR A 186 10.18 -12.35 -7.46
CA TYR A 186 11.13 -13.45 -7.34
C TYR A 186 10.70 -14.64 -8.20
N LYS A 187 9.43 -15.05 -8.10
CA LYS A 187 8.89 -16.18 -8.87
C LYS A 187 8.99 -15.92 -10.36
N LEU A 188 8.64 -14.72 -10.81
CA LEU A 188 8.70 -14.35 -12.22
C LEU A 188 10.15 -14.33 -12.73
N PHE A 189 11.05 -13.72 -11.95
CA PHE A 189 12.44 -13.51 -12.36
C PHE A 189 13.25 -14.81 -12.37
N TYR A 190 13.23 -15.58 -11.28
CA TYR A 190 13.99 -16.84 -11.18
C TYR A 190 13.24 -18.07 -11.72
N ARG A 191 11.94 -17.94 -12.04
CA ARG A 191 11.06 -19.04 -12.49
C ARG A 191 11.02 -20.20 -11.48
N ARG A 192 10.96 -19.87 -10.18
CA ARG A 192 10.95 -20.83 -9.07
C ARG A 192 9.96 -20.40 -7.98
N LYS A 193 9.44 -21.36 -7.22
CA LYS A 193 8.56 -21.10 -6.08
C LYS A 193 9.33 -21.31 -4.77
N PRO A 194 9.72 -20.22 -4.07
CA PRO A 194 10.50 -20.35 -2.84
C PRO A 194 9.63 -20.84 -1.68
N LYS A 195 10.27 -21.52 -0.73
CA LYS A 195 9.70 -21.93 0.56
C LYS A 195 9.83 -20.80 1.59
N GLY A 196 9.00 -19.78 1.46
CA GLY A 196 9.08 -18.58 2.30
C GLY A 196 10.30 -17.70 1.96
N LEU A 197 10.52 -16.66 2.78
CA LEU A 197 11.64 -15.73 2.62
C LEU A 197 12.98 -16.44 2.80
N SER A 198 13.15 -17.19 3.89
CA SER A 198 14.35 -17.97 4.20
C SER A 198 14.73 -18.95 3.08
N GLY A 199 13.74 -19.61 2.48
CA GLY A 199 13.96 -20.47 1.32
C GLY A 199 14.43 -19.71 0.07
N ALA A 200 13.92 -18.50 -0.17
CA ALA A 200 14.35 -17.66 -1.28
C ALA A 200 15.80 -17.16 -1.09
N LEU A 201 16.15 -16.74 0.11
CA LEU A 201 17.52 -16.33 0.48
C LEU A 201 18.51 -17.48 0.27
N GLN A 202 18.18 -18.67 0.79
CA GLN A 202 19.03 -19.86 0.65
C GLN A 202 19.25 -20.25 -0.81
N GLU A 203 18.22 -20.17 -1.66
CA GLU A 203 18.32 -20.50 -3.09
C GLU A 203 19.28 -19.57 -3.86
N VAL A 204 19.43 -18.32 -3.41
CA VAL A 204 20.35 -17.34 -4.00
C VAL A 204 21.69 -17.24 -3.26
N GLY A 205 21.92 -18.10 -2.27
CA GLY A 205 23.16 -18.19 -1.51
C GLY A 205 23.34 -17.13 -0.43
N ILE A 206 22.23 -16.62 0.13
CA ILE A 206 22.23 -15.70 1.26
C ILE A 206 21.78 -16.47 2.51
N GLU A 207 22.53 -16.31 3.60
CA GLU A 207 22.14 -16.81 4.92
C GLU A 207 21.26 -15.78 5.61
N PHE A 208 20.21 -16.24 6.30
CA PHE A 208 19.33 -15.35 7.06
C PHE A 208 20.11 -14.76 8.23
N SER A 209 20.05 -13.44 8.39
CA SER A 209 20.68 -12.73 9.50
C SER A 209 19.64 -12.28 10.54
N GLY A 210 19.91 -12.51 11.82
CA GLY A 210 18.97 -12.18 12.89
C GLY A 210 17.98 -13.30 13.18
N ARG A 211 16.77 -12.94 13.61
CA ARG A 211 15.72 -13.88 14.02
C ARG A 211 14.58 -13.91 13.00
N GLU A 212 14.27 -15.10 12.47
CA GLU A 212 13.07 -15.28 11.64
C GLU A 212 11.82 -14.89 12.43
N HIS A 213 10.87 -14.20 11.79
CA HIS A 213 9.65 -13.64 12.41
C HIS A 213 9.93 -12.50 13.42
N SER A 214 11.10 -11.86 13.35
CA SER A 214 11.26 -10.50 13.85
C SER A 214 11.12 -9.57 12.64
N GLY A 215 10.11 -8.72 12.65
CA GLY A 215 9.75 -7.98 11.44
C GLY A 215 10.88 -7.07 10.93
N LEU A 216 11.69 -6.49 11.83
CA LEU A 216 12.86 -5.69 11.42
C LEU A 216 13.94 -6.56 10.74
N ASP A 217 14.24 -7.74 11.27
CA ASP A 217 15.21 -8.64 10.66
C ASP A 217 14.67 -9.19 9.33
N ASP A 218 13.39 -9.53 9.25
CA ASP A 218 12.74 -9.94 7.99
C ASP A 218 12.74 -8.82 6.95
N SER A 219 12.52 -7.56 7.36
CA SER A 219 12.63 -6.38 6.48
C SER A 219 14.06 -6.20 5.94
N ARG A 220 15.09 -6.36 6.78
CA ARG A 220 16.51 -6.29 6.38
C ARG A 220 16.86 -7.40 5.40
N ASN A 221 16.48 -8.64 5.69
CA ASN A 221 16.74 -9.78 4.81
C ASN A 221 15.99 -9.67 3.48
N THR A 222 14.75 -9.19 3.50
CA THR A 222 13.97 -8.89 2.28
C THR A 222 14.65 -7.79 1.45
N ALA A 223 15.22 -6.75 2.08
CA ALA A 223 16.02 -5.74 1.39
C ALA A 223 17.29 -6.34 0.74
N LEU A 224 18.00 -7.22 1.45
CA LEU A 224 19.16 -7.93 0.90
C LEU A 224 18.78 -8.80 -0.32
N LEU A 225 17.64 -9.49 -0.25
CA LEU A 225 17.12 -10.26 -1.38
C LEU A 225 16.76 -9.36 -2.57
N ALA A 226 16.09 -8.23 -2.32
CA ALA A 226 15.75 -7.26 -3.37
C ALA A 226 17.01 -6.73 -4.05
N TRP A 227 18.05 -6.39 -3.27
CA TRP A 227 19.34 -5.96 -3.82
C TRP A 227 20.02 -7.07 -4.64
N LYS A 228 20.03 -8.31 -4.15
CA LYS A 228 20.55 -9.46 -4.90
C LYS A 228 19.82 -9.65 -6.23
N MET A 229 18.50 -9.53 -6.24
CA MET A 229 17.70 -9.60 -7.46
C MET A 229 18.06 -8.47 -8.44
N ILE A 230 18.22 -7.23 -7.96
CA ILE A 230 18.69 -6.10 -8.78
C ILE A 230 20.05 -6.41 -9.42
N ARG A 231 21.01 -6.91 -8.62
CA ARG A 231 22.35 -7.28 -9.11
C ARG A 231 22.34 -8.40 -10.15
N ASP A 232 21.37 -9.31 -10.07
CA ASP A 232 21.22 -10.40 -11.03
C ASP A 232 20.51 -9.95 -12.33
N GLY A 233 20.02 -8.71 -12.36
CA GLY A 233 19.42 -8.05 -13.53
C GLY A 233 17.90 -7.88 -13.45
N CYS A 234 17.28 -8.12 -12.29
CA CYS A 234 15.85 -7.87 -12.09
C CYS A 234 15.57 -6.37 -12.08
N VAL A 235 14.55 -5.93 -12.81
CA VAL A 235 14.05 -4.54 -12.76
C VAL A 235 12.82 -4.50 -11.90
N MET A 236 12.89 -3.75 -10.80
CA MET A 236 11.82 -3.60 -9.84
C MET A 236 10.66 -2.78 -10.42
N LYS A 237 9.42 -3.28 -10.25
CA LYS A 237 8.18 -2.66 -10.76
C LYS A 237 7.07 -2.81 -9.73
N ILE A 238 6.20 -1.80 -9.62
CA ILE A 238 4.97 -1.91 -8.81
C ILE A 238 4.16 -3.10 -9.31
N THR A 239 3.82 -4.02 -8.42
CA THR A 239 3.02 -5.21 -8.75
C THR A 239 1.61 -5.14 -8.21
N ARG A 240 1.37 -4.27 -7.21
CA ARG A 240 0.09 -4.11 -6.53
C ARG A 240 -0.29 -2.65 -6.38
N SER A 241 -1.58 -2.39 -6.52
CA SER A 241 -2.19 -1.10 -6.20
C SER A 241 -3.61 -1.29 -5.69
N LEU A 242 -3.95 -0.62 -4.59
CA LEU A 242 -5.31 -0.51 -4.07
C LEU A 242 -6.05 0.73 -4.57
N ASN A 243 -5.34 1.62 -5.28
CA ASN A 243 -5.98 2.72 -5.97
C ASN A 243 -6.85 2.11 -7.06
N LYS A 244 -8.16 2.08 -6.85
CA LYS A 244 -9.12 1.91 -7.94
C LYS A 244 -8.74 2.99 -8.95
N GLY A 245 -8.40 2.61 -10.18
CA GLY A 245 -8.24 3.60 -11.24
C GLY A 245 -9.46 4.53 -11.25
N PRO A 246 -9.37 5.74 -11.85
CA PRO A 246 -10.60 6.40 -12.25
C PRO A 246 -11.42 5.34 -12.99
N PHE A 247 -12.69 5.16 -12.62
CA PHE A 247 -13.59 4.23 -13.30
C PHE A 247 -13.42 4.47 -14.81
N LEU A 248 -12.70 3.59 -15.50
CA LEU A 248 -12.77 3.53 -16.95
C LEU A 248 -14.17 3.00 -17.19
N LEU A 249 -15.11 3.94 -17.37
CA LEU A 249 -16.38 3.63 -17.99
C LEU A 249 -16.06 2.83 -19.27
N PRO A 250 -16.83 1.77 -19.58
CA PRO A 250 -16.70 1.09 -20.87
C PRO A 250 -16.71 2.16 -21.97
N SER A 251 -15.76 2.10 -22.89
CA SER A 251 -15.74 2.97 -24.06
C SER A 251 -16.98 2.66 -24.91
N TRP A 252 -18.07 3.37 -24.64
CA TRP A 252 -19.17 3.46 -25.59
C TRP A 252 -18.67 4.35 -26.71
N THR A 253 -18.31 3.74 -27.83
CA THR A 253 -18.16 4.45 -29.09
C THR A 253 -19.52 5.05 -29.43
N TRP A 254 -19.62 6.38 -29.31
CA TRP A 254 -20.75 7.12 -29.84
C TRP A 254 -20.74 6.98 -31.37
N ASN A 255 -21.71 6.27 -31.93
CA ASN A 255 -22.02 6.35 -33.36
C ASN A 255 -22.72 7.69 -33.60
N SER A 256 -22.09 8.57 -34.37
CA SER A 256 -22.52 9.93 -34.67
C SER A 256 -23.61 10.04 -35.74
N ASP A 257 -24.33 8.97 -36.07
CA ASP A 257 -25.17 8.94 -37.28
C ASP A 257 -26.69 9.06 -37.04
N LEU A 258 -27.14 9.46 -35.84
CA LEU A 258 -28.56 9.71 -35.59
C LEU A 258 -28.78 10.83 -34.57
N ALA A 259 -28.69 12.09 -35.00
CA ALA A 259 -29.42 13.19 -34.38
C ALA A 259 -29.43 14.43 -35.29
N SER A 260 -30.39 14.47 -36.20
CA SER A 260 -30.87 15.70 -36.83
C SER A 260 -31.64 16.54 -35.79
N GLY A 261 -31.30 17.83 -35.68
CA GLY A 261 -32.22 18.92 -35.32
C GLY A 261 -32.65 19.06 -33.84
N ASP A 262 -32.41 20.26 -33.30
CA ASP A 262 -33.17 20.90 -32.22
C ASP A 262 -33.19 20.29 -30.80
N GLN A 263 -32.09 20.41 -30.03
CA GLN A 263 -32.15 20.44 -28.55
C GLN A 263 -31.07 21.32 -27.89
N HIS A 264 -30.83 22.53 -28.40
CA HIS A 264 -29.88 23.47 -27.79
C HIS A 264 -30.52 24.56 -26.90
N ALA A 265 -31.80 24.43 -26.54
CA ALA A 265 -32.57 25.51 -25.90
C ALA A 265 -33.36 25.10 -24.63
N PHE A 266 -32.87 24.15 -23.80
CA PHE A 266 -33.61 23.78 -22.58
C PHE A 266 -32.79 23.63 -21.29
N LEU A 267 -31.53 24.08 -21.23
CA LEU A 267 -30.74 23.95 -20.00
C LEU A 267 -30.01 25.25 -19.63
N GLN A 268 -30.76 26.35 -19.49
CA GLN A 268 -30.22 27.56 -18.86
C GLN A 268 -31.19 28.30 -17.92
N GLN A 269 -32.27 27.67 -17.46
CA GLN A 269 -33.14 28.28 -16.46
C GLN A 269 -33.56 27.26 -15.40
N GLU A 270 -33.33 27.64 -14.14
CA GLU A 270 -33.69 26.95 -12.90
C GLU A 270 -32.76 25.86 -12.35
N PHE A 271 -31.67 26.27 -11.66
CA PHE A 271 -31.21 25.53 -10.48
C PHE A 271 -30.72 26.50 -9.40
N GLY A 272 -31.69 27.16 -8.75
CA GLY A 272 -31.51 27.80 -7.45
C GLY A 272 -31.59 26.77 -6.32
N CYS A 273 -30.85 27.04 -5.25
CA CYS A 273 -30.76 26.20 -4.05
C CYS A 273 -32.13 26.03 -3.37
N GLY A 274 -32.71 24.82 -3.45
CA GLY A 274 -33.75 24.39 -2.50
C GLY A 274 -35.00 23.73 -3.07
N THR A 275 -34.91 22.62 -3.82
CA THR A 275 -36.09 21.76 -4.12
C THR A 275 -35.73 20.30 -4.48
N TYR A 276 -34.92 19.61 -3.66
CA TYR A 276 -34.59 18.19 -3.94
C TYR A 276 -35.65 17.20 -3.43
N ARG A 277 -36.48 17.59 -2.45
CA ARG A 277 -37.46 16.68 -1.84
C ARG A 277 -38.69 16.43 -2.74
N THR A 278 -38.94 17.30 -3.71
CA THR A 278 -40.14 17.26 -4.56
C THR A 278 -39.93 16.49 -5.88
N LEU A 279 -38.69 16.36 -6.36
CA LEU A 279 -38.40 15.69 -7.65
C LEU A 279 -38.40 14.15 -7.56
N LEU A 280 -38.09 13.57 -6.40
CA LEU A 280 -38.08 12.11 -6.22
C LEU A 280 -39.48 11.48 -6.03
N GLN A 281 -40.52 12.32 -5.87
CA GLN A 281 -41.90 11.88 -5.65
C GLN A 281 -42.79 11.91 -6.91
N LYS A 282 -42.24 12.26 -8.10
CA LYS A 282 -43.02 12.18 -9.33
C LYS A 282 -43.34 10.71 -9.67
N PRO A 283 -44.63 10.33 -9.84
CA PRO A 283 -44.98 9.01 -10.31
C PRO A 283 -44.60 8.92 -11.79
N ASN A 284 -43.90 7.84 -12.17
CA ASN A 284 -43.39 7.52 -13.53
C ASN A 284 -41.92 7.87 -13.88
N MET A 285 -41.06 8.22 -12.92
CA MET A 285 -39.61 8.24 -13.20
C MET A 285 -38.98 6.85 -13.12
N SER A 286 -38.26 6.46 -14.18
CA SER A 286 -37.51 5.21 -14.24
C SER A 286 -36.36 5.17 -13.23
N LYS A 287 -35.91 3.97 -12.86
CA LYS A 287 -34.75 3.79 -11.96
C LYS A 287 -33.47 4.47 -12.51
N GLN A 288 -33.34 4.54 -13.83
CA GLN A 288 -32.18 5.13 -14.51
C GLN A 288 -32.18 6.66 -14.39
N GLU A 289 -33.33 7.30 -14.53
CA GLU A 289 -33.45 8.76 -14.36
C GLU A 289 -33.22 9.19 -12.90
N LYS A 290 -33.72 8.41 -11.94
CA LYS A 290 -33.41 8.61 -10.51
C LYS A 290 -31.91 8.49 -10.24
N GLY A 291 -31.26 7.51 -10.87
CA GLY A 291 -29.80 7.32 -10.79
C GLY A 291 -29.02 8.51 -11.35
N ASN A 292 -29.42 9.02 -12.52
CA ASN A 292 -28.75 10.15 -13.16
C ASN A 292 -28.87 11.45 -12.34
N ILE A 293 -30.03 11.70 -11.72
CA ILE A 293 -30.22 12.87 -10.85
C ILE A 293 -29.39 12.75 -9.56
N LEU A 294 -29.32 11.55 -8.95
CA LEU A 294 -28.44 11.30 -7.80
C LEU A 294 -26.95 11.49 -8.18
N TRP A 295 -26.57 11.05 -9.36
CA TRP A 295 -25.20 11.19 -9.84
C TRP A 295 -24.82 12.65 -10.10
N LEU A 296 -25.66 13.41 -10.79
CA LEU A 296 -25.44 14.85 -11.05
C LEU A 296 -25.33 15.65 -9.75
N THR A 297 -26.13 15.31 -8.74
CA THR A 297 -26.06 15.97 -7.42
C THR A 297 -24.78 15.63 -6.65
N MET A 298 -24.28 14.39 -6.71
CA MET A 298 -22.99 14.03 -6.12
C MET A 298 -21.80 14.69 -6.83
N VAL A 299 -21.86 14.82 -8.16
CA VAL A 299 -20.84 15.53 -8.95
C VAL A 299 -20.83 17.02 -8.59
N TRP A 300 -22.00 17.64 -8.45
CA TRP A 300 -22.11 19.06 -8.08
C TRP A 300 -21.62 19.33 -6.65
N LEU A 301 -21.96 18.47 -5.69
CA LEU A 301 -21.45 18.55 -4.31
C LEU A 301 -19.93 18.38 -4.24
N SER A 302 -19.37 17.48 -5.06
CA SER A 302 -17.93 17.27 -5.12
C SER A 302 -17.21 18.48 -5.72
N LEU A 303 -17.77 19.09 -6.78
CA LEU A 303 -17.25 20.31 -7.40
C LEU A 303 -17.36 21.53 -6.46
N ALA A 304 -18.47 21.67 -5.73
CA ALA A 304 -18.66 22.72 -4.74
C ALA A 304 -17.69 22.58 -3.54
N CYS A 305 -17.34 21.35 -3.16
CA CYS A 305 -16.35 21.07 -2.12
C CYS A 305 -14.92 21.40 -2.59
N LEU A 306 -14.61 21.15 -3.87
CA LEU A 306 -13.33 21.48 -4.49
C LEU A 306 -13.12 22.99 -4.71
N GLN A 307 -14.19 23.79 -4.82
CA GLN A 307 -14.10 25.24 -4.98
C GLN A 307 -14.04 26.03 -3.65
N ARG A 308 -14.29 25.42 -2.49
CA ARG A 308 -14.12 26.07 -1.18
C ARG A 308 -12.69 25.93 -0.64
N LYS A 309 -11.72 26.54 -1.33
CA LYS A 309 -10.52 27.10 -0.66
C LYS A 309 -10.83 28.55 -0.30
N ASN A 310 -11.25 28.79 0.94
CA ASN A 310 -11.03 30.01 1.74
C ASN A 310 -11.96 29.99 2.95
N TYR A 311 -11.48 29.41 4.04
CA TYR A 311 -12.06 29.50 5.38
C TYR A 311 -11.52 30.82 5.97
N ASN A 312 -12.27 31.94 5.87
CA ASN A 312 -12.15 33.09 6.78
C ASN A 312 -13.12 34.28 6.56
N ASP A 313 -14.05 34.25 5.60
CA ASP A 313 -14.85 35.47 5.28
C ASP A 313 -16.38 35.34 5.36
N CYS A 314 -16.91 34.49 6.26
CA CYS A 314 -18.37 34.41 6.44
C CYS A 314 -18.79 34.09 7.87
N MET A 315 -18.33 34.90 8.82
CA MET A 315 -18.82 34.91 10.22
C MET A 315 -19.19 36.33 10.68
N LEU A 316 -19.75 37.15 9.78
CA LEU A 316 -20.35 38.44 10.10
C LEU A 316 -21.50 38.70 9.13
N ASN A 317 -22.70 38.21 9.46
CA ASN A 317 -24.01 38.82 9.16
C ASN A 317 -25.15 37.80 9.31
N THR A 318 -25.47 37.47 10.56
CA THR A 318 -26.83 37.04 10.95
C THR A 318 -27.16 37.64 12.30
N ALA A 319 -27.14 38.97 12.36
CA ALA A 319 -27.82 39.73 13.39
C ALA A 319 -28.65 40.80 12.68
N SER A 320 -29.96 40.56 12.56
CA SER A 320 -31.05 41.54 12.65
C SER A 320 -32.29 41.10 11.88
N GLN A 321 -33.43 41.22 12.56
CA GLN A 321 -34.80 41.36 12.05
C GLN A 321 -35.43 40.06 11.51
N THR A 322 -36.62 39.60 11.93
CA THR A 322 -37.80 40.28 12.48
C THR A 322 -38.66 39.34 13.35
N VAL A 323 -39.19 39.93 14.42
CA VAL A 323 -40.33 39.48 15.24
C VAL A 323 -41.64 39.66 14.46
N THR A 324 -42.58 38.71 14.58
CA THR A 324 -44.08 38.85 14.67
C THR A 324 -44.69 37.43 14.70
N THR A 325 -45.24 36.95 15.83
CA THR A 325 -46.70 36.78 16.14
C THR A 325 -47.48 36.00 15.05
N GLU A 326 -48.18 34.88 15.26
CA GLU A 326 -49.32 34.57 16.16
C GLU A 326 -49.53 33.03 16.28
N LYS A 327 -49.77 32.48 17.49
CA LYS A 327 -51.01 31.78 17.93
C LYS A 327 -51.78 30.96 16.87
N PHE A 328 -51.76 29.63 16.98
CA PHE A 328 -52.74 28.79 17.71
C PHE A 328 -52.22 27.36 17.85
#